data_AF-A0A9D2LTV1-F1
#
_entry.id   AF-A0A9D2LTV1-F1
#
_cell.length_a   1.000
_cell.length_b   1.000
_cell.length_c   1.000
_cell.angle_alpha   90.00
_cell.angle_beta   90.00
_cell.angle_gamma   90.00
#
_symmetry.space_group_name_H-M   'P 1'
#
loop_
_entity.id
_entity.type
_entity.pdbx_description
1 polymer ?
#
loop_
_entity_poly.entity_id
_entity_poly.type
_entity_poly.pdbx_seq_one_letter_code
_entity_poly.pdbx_strand_id
1 'polypeptide(L)' 'MNIIIVGCGKVGWTLAEQLCNEEHQVVVIDTNSDKIQQLSEDL' A
#
# COMPACT_ATOMS: atom_id res chain seq x y z
N MET A 1 5.48 1.67 13.12
CA MET A 1 6.07 0.33 12.85
C MET A 1 6.51 0.26 11.39
N ASN A 2 7.38 -0.69 11.01
CA ASN A 2 7.72 -0.97 9.60
C ASN A 2 6.93 -2.18 9.12
N ILE A 3 6.14 -2.01 8.05
CA ILE A 3 5.18 -3.00 7.55
C ILE A 3 5.43 -3.23 6.07
N ILE A 4 5.40 -4.49 5.63
CA ILE A 4 5.48 -4.85 4.21
C ILE A 4 4.17 -5.52 3.80
N ILE A 5 3.55 -5.02 2.74
CA ILE A 5 2.36 -5.59 2.13
C ILE A 5 2.74 -6.15 0.75
N VAL A 6 2.51 -7.45 0.54
CA VAL A 6 2.73 -8.11 -0.76
C VAL A 6 1.37 -8.38 -1.40
N GLY A 7 1.04 -7.59 -2.42
CA GLY A 7 -0.23 -7.59 -3.14
C GLY A 7 -1.08 -6.34 -2.84
N CYS A 8 -1.09 -5.40 -3.78
CA CYS A 8 -1.91 -4.19 -3.81
C CYS A 8 -3.30 -4.47 -4.45
N GLY A 9 -3.95 -5.56 -4.03
CA GLY A 9 -5.37 -5.79 -4.33
C GLY A 9 -6.28 -4.88 -3.51
N LYS A 10 -7.60 -5.11 -3.55
CA LYS A 10 -8.58 -4.33 -2.76
C LYS A 10 -8.23 -4.29 -1.25
N VAL A 11 -7.88 -5.44 -0.69
CA VAL A 11 -7.56 -5.55 0.74
C VAL A 11 -6.20 -4.90 1.05
N GLY A 12 -5.18 -5.16 0.23
CA GLY A 12 -3.85 -4.57 0.41
C GLY A 12 -3.88 -3.05 0.32
N TRP A 13 -4.70 -2.50 -0.56
CA TRP A 13 -4.96 -1.07 -0.67
C TRP A 13 -5.53 -0.47 0.61
N THR A 14 -6.69 -0.97 1.07
CA THR A 14 -7.35 -0.46 2.27
C THR A 14 -6.45 -0.58 3.50
N LEU A 15 -5.67 -1.66 3.61
CA LEU A 15 -4.69 -1.82 4.67
C LEU A 15 -3.56 -0.79 4.57
N ALA A 16 -3.00 -0.58 3.37
CA ALA A 16 -1.94 0.42 3.18
C ALA A 16 -2.43 1.83 3.56
N GLU A 17 -3.63 2.20 3.12
CA GLU A 17 -4.26 3.48 3.45
C GLU A 17 -4.45 3.67 4.96
N GLN A 18 -5.05 2.70 5.65
CA GLN A 18 -5.26 2.79 7.09
C GLN A 18 -3.94 2.87 7.86
N LEU A 19 -2.95 2.05 7.49
CA LEU A 19 -1.66 2.01 8.19
C LEU A 19 -0.83 3.28 7.94
N CYS A 20 -0.89 3.85 6.74
CA CYS A 20 -0.27 5.15 6.45
C CYS A 20 -0.95 6.28 7.26
N ASN A 21 -2.28 6.25 7.39
CA ASN A 21 -3.03 7.20 8.22
C ASN A 21 -2.71 7.08 9.72
N GLU A 22 -2.27 5.90 10.17
CA GLU A 22 -1.76 5.67 11.53
C GLU A 22 -0.26 6.02 11.68
N GLU A 23 0.31 6.76 10.71
CA GLU A 23 1.71 7.18 10.68
C GLU A 23 2.72 6.02 10.71
N HIS A 24 2.34 4.86 10.18
CA HIS A 24 3.26 3.73 10.04
C HIS A 24 4.04 3.80 8.72
N GLN A 25 5.25 3.26 8.72
CA GLN A 25 6.07 3.13 7.51
C GLN A 25 5.67 1.85 6.79
N VAL A 26 5.03 1.99 5.64
CA VAL A 26 4.49 0.88 4.85
C VAL A 26 5.23 0.80 3.52
N VAL A 27 5.68 -0.41 3.16
CA VAL A 27 6.22 -0.72 1.84
C VAL A 27 5.27 -1.69 1.15
N VAL A 28 4.77 -1.33 -0.03
CA VAL A 28 3.86 -2.16 -0.81
C VAL A 28 4.59 -2.72 -2.03
N ILE A 29 4.43 -4.02 -2.28
CA ILE A 29 5.01 -4.73 -3.42
C ILE A 29 3.88 -5.42 -4.18
N ASP A 30 3.74 -5.13 -5.47
CA ASP A 30 2.81 -5.83 -6.38
C ASP A 30 3.51 -6.06 -7.71
N THR A 31 3.12 -7.10 -8.44
CA THR A 31 3.65 -7.40 -9.77
C THR A 31 3.02 -6.54 -10.86
N ASN A 32 1.87 -5.92 -10.58
CA ASN A 32 1.18 -5.00 -11.46
C ASN A 32 1.62 -3.56 -11.17
N SER A 33 2.36 -2.97 -12.10
CA SER A 33 2.86 -1.59 -12.02
C SER A 33 1.75 -0.55 -11.94
N ASP A 34 0.63 -0.77 -12.64
CA ASP A 34 -0.46 0.21 -12.71
C ASP A 34 -1.10 0.41 -11.34
N LYS A 35 -1.23 -0.67 -10.57
CA LYS A 35 -1.77 -0.62 -9.20
C LYS A 35 -0.83 0.11 -8.23
N ILE A 36 0.48 -0.12 -8.36
CA ILE A 36 1.47 0.57 -7.53
C ILE A 36 1.48 2.06 -7.83
N GLN A 37 1.37 2.43 -9.11
CA GLN A 37 1.32 3.83 -9.50
C GLN A 37 0.06 4.51 -8.98
N GLN A 38 -1.12 3.88 -9.14
CA GLN A 38 -2.36 4.38 -8.56
C GLN A 38 -2.25 4.57 -7.04
N LEU A 39 -1.71 3.58 -6.33
CA LEU A 39 -1.55 3.65 -4.88
C LEU A 39 -0.63 4.82 -4.46
N SER A 40 0.42 5.06 -5.22
CA SER A 40 1.39 6.12 -4.93
C SER A 40 0.86 7.52 -5.26
N GLU A 41 -0.19 7.62 -6.08
CA GLU A 41 -0.86 8.90 -6.39
C GLU A 41 -1.97 9.21 -5.37
N ASP A 42 -2.57 8.18 -4.77
CA ASP A 42 -3.69 8.32 -3.83
C ASP A 42 -3.27 8.41 -2.34
N LEU A 43 -2.07 7.95 -1.97
CA LEU A 43 -1.49 8.03 -0.61
C LEU A 43 -0.33 9.03 -0.52
#